data_AF-A0A4S9B4I9-F1
#
_entry.id   AF-A0A4S9B4I9-F1
#
_cell.length_a   1.000
_cell.length_b   1.000
_cell.length_c   1.000
_cell.angle_alpha   90.00
_cell.angle_beta   90.00
_cell.angle_gamma   90.00
#
_symmetry.space_group_name_H-M   'P 1'
#
loop_
_entity.id
_entity.type
_entity.pdbx_description
1 polymer ?
#
loop_
_entity_poly.entity_id
_entity_poly.type
_entity_poly.pdbx_seq_one_letter_code
_entity_poly.pdbx_strand_id
1 'polypeptide(L)'
;MTALTDFLSSHNISAQQIRDDYERRVREAAQSENAGEGGSNAPAPPSDPDAEAAAALAAADAADAAAEKTSKRKRKEEAAIEKIKKAKGSKGGKKQKKKAPGSDDEDDDAFDILDVMYTNAAPLPGQFENCEVCSKRFTVTPYSKTGPEGGLVCTPCGKELAKDGDAAAGKKTRKPPAGRKRRQVESERLNGVAVGGAKTLQQLCIEKVAQYHEDVDELGELPEPVMLRLAEIFAKKRVLNPKTVKLFVRPDSDAVCIHDAAYLEVEDYKGIFAVAPGLKKLVLRNACQLKDEVIEYMMEKCDYINFIQFYAGNLVSDEMWCRLFQRYGKQLRAVKLSWLDAAFTDDTVHELVKSCPGLIRLKLKLCRKLTEDSIVALAGLTNLERLSLQTGVQPSCEAVVNLVKSVGTNLRTLSFEDFLDIDDTVLAQIKESCSKLEKFRLSMNDVAKDAAYANLFTNWKNPPLTFVDLSGTRDVDNNNPKGPEEAIGLASAGFKALMEHSGSAIRTLDIASCRHISLEAFLDVFGSGKTYPNLESINFSFCSSMDTSVVASVFRSCPSINKVIAFGCFDVTDVVVPRGIALIGVPKAQDAIEQIGTGIDVAEALGRMVDVGA
;
A
#
# COMPACT_ATOMS: atom_id res chain seq x y z
N MET A 1 44.12 -23.41 -31.55
CA MET A 1 43.68 -22.89 -30.23
C MET A 1 42.58 -21.89 -30.47
N THR A 2 41.51 -21.92 -29.67
CA THR A 2 40.34 -21.05 -29.86
C THR A 2 40.54 -19.73 -29.08
N ALA A 3 39.91 -18.64 -29.50
CA ALA A 3 39.99 -17.34 -28.81
C ALA A 3 39.61 -17.41 -27.31
N LEU A 4 38.84 -18.44 -26.93
CA LEU A 4 38.49 -18.74 -25.54
C LEU A 4 39.68 -19.30 -24.75
N THR A 5 40.57 -20.07 -25.37
CA THR A 5 41.75 -20.64 -24.70
C THR A 5 42.79 -19.57 -24.38
N ASP A 6 42.97 -18.59 -25.26
CA ASP A 6 43.86 -17.43 -25.03
C ASP A 6 43.29 -16.43 -24.01
N PHE A 7 41.96 -16.24 -24.00
CA PHE A 7 41.32 -15.38 -23.00
C PHE A 7 41.50 -15.95 -21.57
N LEU A 8 41.31 -17.26 -21.40
CA LEU A 8 41.44 -17.92 -20.10
C LEU A 8 42.90 -17.97 -19.61
N SER A 9 43.87 -18.14 -20.52
CA SER A 9 45.29 -18.09 -20.17
C SER A 9 45.75 -16.68 -19.78
N SER A 10 45.28 -15.64 -20.48
CA SER A 10 45.60 -14.23 -20.18
C SER A 10 45.07 -13.73 -18.82
N HIS A 11 44.09 -14.45 -18.26
CA HIS A 11 43.49 -14.14 -16.96
C HIS A 11 43.93 -15.09 -15.83
N ASN A 12 44.94 -15.95 -16.05
CA ASN A 12 45.40 -16.96 -15.09
C ASN A 12 44.30 -17.93 -14.62
N ILE A 13 43.32 -18.23 -15.48
CA ILE A 13 42.22 -19.13 -15.15
C ILE A 13 42.47 -20.48 -15.82
N SER A 14 43.00 -21.44 -15.06
CA SER A 14 43.14 -22.81 -15.53
C SER A 14 41.86 -23.61 -15.31
N ALA A 15 41.29 -24.15 -16.40
CA ALA A 15 40.16 -25.07 -16.33
C ALA A 15 40.48 -26.36 -15.56
N GLN A 16 41.76 -26.68 -15.40
CA GLN A 16 42.24 -27.82 -14.61
C GLN A 16 42.19 -27.50 -13.12
N GLN A 17 42.66 -26.30 -12.72
CA GLN A 17 42.58 -25.83 -11.33
C GLN A 17 41.14 -25.73 -10.82
N ILE A 18 40.19 -25.28 -11.64
CA ILE A 18 38.78 -25.21 -11.25
C ILE A 18 38.22 -26.61 -10.94
N ARG A 19 38.65 -27.61 -11.70
CA ARG A 19 38.21 -29.00 -11.54
C ARG A 19 38.80 -29.61 -10.28
N ASP A 20 40.10 -29.40 -10.06
CA ASP A 20 40.81 -29.87 -8.87
C ASP A 20 40.27 -29.21 -7.59
N ASP A 21 39.93 -27.92 -7.65
CA ASP A 21 39.29 -27.19 -6.54
C ASP A 21 37.89 -27.71 -6.22
N TYR A 22 37.11 -28.07 -7.24
CA TYR A 22 35.79 -28.66 -7.06
C TYR A 22 35.89 -30.04 -6.40
N GLU A 23 36.78 -30.91 -6.90
CA GLU A 23 37.00 -32.24 -6.35
C GLU A 23 37.56 -32.21 -4.92
N ARG A 24 38.36 -31.19 -4.58
CA ARG A 24 38.85 -30.97 -3.21
C ARG A 24 37.71 -30.62 -2.27
N ARG A 25 36.83 -29.69 -2.64
CA ARG A 25 35.66 -29.30 -1.81
C ARG A 25 34.70 -30.47 -1.58
N VAL A 26 34.52 -31.32 -2.59
CA VAL A 26 33.68 -32.53 -2.46
C VAL A 26 34.31 -33.54 -1.48
N ARG A 27 35.64 -33.70 -1.50
CA ARG A 27 36.35 -34.55 -0.54
C ARG A 27 36.34 -34.00 0.89
N GLU A 28 36.49 -32.69 1.05
CA GLU A 28 36.43 -32.03 2.36
C GLU A 28 35.02 -32.13 2.97
N ALA A 29 33.97 -31.96 2.16
CA ALA A 29 32.58 -32.15 2.60
C ALA A 29 32.29 -33.60 3.04
N ALA A 30 32.81 -34.59 2.30
CA ALA A 30 32.68 -36.00 2.66
C ALA A 30 33.46 -36.40 3.92
N GLN A 31 34.55 -35.68 4.26
CA GLN A 31 35.31 -35.91 5.48
C GLN A 31 34.66 -35.25 6.71
N SER A 32 33.93 -34.13 6.54
CA SER A 32 33.18 -33.50 7.63
C SER A 32 31.94 -34.27 8.07
N GLU A 33 31.35 -35.11 7.22
CA GLU A 33 30.19 -35.95 7.59
C GLU A 33 30.57 -37.21 8.38
N ASN A 34 31.84 -37.63 8.38
CA ASN A 34 32.31 -38.86 9.02
C ASN A 34 33.11 -38.66 10.33
N ALA A 35 33.25 -37.42 10.82
CA ALA A 35 34.00 -37.11 12.05
C ALA A 35 33.10 -36.89 13.28
N GLY A 36 31.82 -37.28 13.22
CA GLY A 36 30.85 -37.15 14.29
C GLY A 36 30.77 -38.35 15.23
N GLU A 37 31.89 -38.90 15.72
CA GLU A 37 31.88 -39.89 16.81
C GLU A 37 33.26 -39.95 17.51
N GLY A 38 33.35 -39.47 18.76
CA GLY A 38 34.54 -39.62 19.61
C GLY A 38 34.66 -38.57 20.72
N GLY A 39 34.26 -38.92 21.95
CA GLY A 39 34.32 -38.03 23.12
C GLY A 39 35.70 -37.94 23.78
N SER A 40 35.95 -36.85 24.52
CA SER A 40 36.92 -36.79 25.62
C SER A 40 36.65 -35.62 26.58
N ASN A 41 36.76 -35.91 27.88
CA ASN A 41 36.64 -35.02 29.04
C ASN A 41 37.95 -34.26 29.30
N ALA A 42 37.87 -32.94 29.57
CA ALA A 42 38.68 -32.19 30.56
C ALA A 42 38.23 -30.70 30.63
N PRO A 43 38.43 -30.00 31.77
CA PRO A 43 37.57 -28.88 32.20
C PRO A 43 38.03 -27.49 31.74
N ALA A 44 37.07 -26.59 31.50
CA ALA A 44 37.29 -25.18 31.16
C ALA A 44 37.13 -24.25 32.39
N PRO A 45 37.89 -23.13 32.48
CA PRO A 45 37.74 -22.10 33.52
C PRO A 45 36.54 -21.18 33.20
N PRO A 46 36.04 -20.37 34.17
CA PRO A 46 34.74 -19.71 34.03
C PRO A 46 34.77 -18.59 32.98
N SER A 47 33.92 -18.69 31.96
CA SER A 47 33.60 -17.61 31.01
C SER A 47 32.43 -16.78 31.52
N ASP A 48 32.53 -15.47 31.31
CA ASP A 48 31.51 -14.47 31.63
C ASP A 48 30.35 -14.57 30.62
N PRO A 49 29.13 -14.92 31.04
CA PRO A 49 28.01 -15.24 30.14
C PRO A 49 27.57 -14.05 29.27
N ASP A 50 27.89 -12.81 29.66
CA ASP A 50 27.55 -11.61 28.89
C ASP A 50 28.50 -11.37 27.69
N ALA A 51 29.74 -11.84 27.77
CA ALA A 51 30.71 -11.73 26.68
C ALA A 51 30.47 -12.77 25.57
N GLU A 52 29.97 -13.95 25.95
CA GLU A 52 29.68 -15.05 25.03
C GLU A 52 28.39 -14.78 24.22
N ALA A 53 27.38 -14.16 24.85
CA ALA A 53 26.16 -13.71 24.19
C ALA A 53 26.40 -12.56 23.19
N ALA A 54 27.28 -11.61 23.53
CA ALA A 54 27.64 -10.51 22.63
C ALA A 54 28.45 -10.98 21.41
N ALA A 55 29.33 -11.97 21.60
CA ALA A 55 30.08 -12.58 20.50
C ALA A 55 29.18 -13.42 19.58
N ALA A 56 28.18 -14.11 20.14
CA ALA A 56 27.21 -14.89 19.37
C ALA A 56 26.29 -13.99 18.53
N LEU A 57 25.83 -12.84 19.06
CA LEU A 57 25.05 -11.87 18.29
C LEU A 57 25.86 -11.25 17.16
N ALA A 58 27.12 -10.85 17.42
CA ALA A 58 27.99 -10.28 16.39
C ALA A 58 28.32 -11.28 15.27
N ALA A 59 28.44 -12.57 15.60
CA ALA A 59 28.63 -13.64 14.62
C ALA A 59 27.35 -13.90 13.78
N ALA A 60 26.17 -13.82 14.39
CA ALA A 60 24.88 -13.94 13.70
C ALA A 60 24.64 -12.78 12.73
N ASP A 61 24.90 -11.53 13.14
CA ASP A 61 24.78 -10.34 12.28
C ASP A 61 25.77 -10.38 11.10
N ALA A 62 26.98 -10.89 11.33
CA ALA A 62 27.97 -11.09 10.27
C ALA A 62 27.57 -12.18 9.27
N ALA A 63 26.93 -13.25 9.75
CA ALA A 63 26.41 -14.34 8.91
C ALA A 63 25.22 -13.87 8.04
N ASP A 64 24.29 -13.08 8.60
CA ASP A 64 23.16 -12.51 7.87
C ASP A 64 23.59 -11.49 6.82
N ALA A 65 24.57 -10.64 7.14
CA ALA A 65 25.16 -9.71 6.18
C ALA A 65 25.89 -10.44 5.02
N ALA A 66 26.48 -11.60 5.29
CA ALA A 66 27.13 -12.44 4.26
C ALA A 66 26.09 -13.19 3.40
N ALA A 67 25.00 -13.68 3.99
CA ALA A 67 23.89 -14.32 3.28
C ALA A 67 23.18 -13.33 2.34
N GLU A 68 22.96 -12.09 2.78
CA GLU A 68 22.30 -11.05 1.98
C GLU A 68 23.16 -10.61 0.77
N LYS A 69 24.48 -10.52 0.95
CA LYS A 69 25.44 -10.24 -0.15
C LYS A 69 25.48 -11.37 -1.18
N THR A 70 25.39 -12.62 -0.72
CA THR A 70 25.39 -13.82 -1.59
C THR A 70 24.10 -13.91 -2.40
N SER A 71 22.94 -13.63 -1.79
CA SER A 71 21.64 -13.53 -2.45
C SER A 71 21.59 -12.41 -3.50
N LYS A 72 22.11 -11.21 -3.18
CA LYS A 72 22.23 -10.09 -4.13
C LYS A 72 23.14 -10.41 -5.32
N ARG A 73 24.20 -11.19 -5.14
CA ARG A 73 25.11 -11.62 -6.22
C ARG A 73 24.43 -12.64 -7.14
N LYS A 74 23.73 -13.63 -6.57
CA LYS A 74 22.99 -14.65 -7.32
C LYS A 74 21.87 -14.05 -8.18
N ARG A 75 21.13 -13.07 -7.64
CA ARG A 75 20.06 -12.36 -8.36
C ARG A 75 20.58 -11.47 -9.50
N LYS A 76 21.78 -10.92 -9.37
CA LYS A 76 22.46 -10.17 -10.46
C LYS A 76 22.98 -11.08 -11.57
N GLU A 77 23.46 -12.27 -11.22
CA GLU A 77 23.95 -13.29 -12.16
C GLU A 77 22.80 -13.90 -12.98
N GLU A 78 21.68 -14.23 -12.33
CA GLU A 78 20.46 -14.70 -13.00
C GLU A 78 19.88 -13.66 -13.96
N ALA A 79 19.86 -12.39 -13.57
CA ALA A 79 19.43 -11.28 -14.44
C ALA A 79 20.37 -11.02 -15.63
N ALA A 80 21.66 -11.34 -15.51
CA ALA A 80 22.62 -11.27 -16.61
C ALA A 80 22.44 -12.43 -17.60
N ILE A 81 22.18 -13.65 -17.09
CA ILE A 81 21.92 -14.84 -17.90
C ILE A 81 20.61 -14.68 -18.70
N GLU A 82 19.58 -14.09 -18.11
CA GLU A 82 18.30 -13.86 -18.79
C GLU A 82 18.42 -12.83 -19.95
N LYS A 83 19.27 -11.82 -19.79
CA LYS A 83 19.58 -10.84 -20.85
C LYS A 83 20.35 -11.47 -22.01
N ILE A 84 21.25 -12.42 -21.74
CA ILE A 84 22.00 -13.15 -22.78
C ILE A 84 21.08 -14.10 -23.55
N LYS A 85 20.08 -14.72 -22.89
CA LYS A 85 19.08 -15.57 -23.55
C LYS A 85 18.15 -14.77 -24.47
N LYS A 86 17.73 -13.57 -24.05
CA LYS A 86 16.89 -12.67 -24.87
C LYS A 86 17.60 -12.14 -26.13
N ALA A 87 18.93 -12.03 -26.12
CA ALA A 87 19.72 -11.56 -27.28
C ALA A 87 19.92 -12.61 -28.40
N LYS A 88 19.65 -13.90 -28.14
CA LYS A 88 19.87 -14.99 -29.13
C LYS A 88 18.60 -15.45 -29.85
N GLY A 89 17.42 -14.91 -29.53
CA GLY A 89 16.12 -15.42 -30.00
C GLY A 89 15.53 -14.81 -31.28
N SER A 90 16.11 -13.77 -31.90
CA SER A 90 15.47 -13.06 -33.01
C SER A 90 16.34 -12.97 -34.27
N LYS A 91 16.55 -14.08 -34.97
CA LYS A 91 16.92 -14.10 -36.39
C LYS A 91 16.33 -15.32 -37.09
N GLY A 92 15.31 -15.12 -37.92
CA GLY A 92 14.87 -16.11 -38.91
C GLY A 92 13.48 -15.84 -39.49
N GLY A 93 13.42 -15.51 -40.79
CA GLY A 93 12.20 -15.64 -41.59
C GLY A 93 11.82 -14.45 -42.49
N LYS A 94 12.49 -14.31 -43.64
CA LYS A 94 12.03 -13.47 -44.78
C LYS A 94 10.91 -14.20 -45.56
N LYS A 95 9.84 -13.50 -45.97
CA LYS A 95 9.07 -13.81 -47.19
C LYS A 95 8.44 -12.55 -47.81
N GLN A 96 8.30 -12.61 -49.12
CA GLN A 96 8.30 -11.53 -50.13
C GLN A 96 6.90 -11.10 -50.63
N LYS A 97 6.75 -9.77 -50.91
CA LYS A 97 6.21 -9.12 -52.15
C LYS A 97 4.67 -9.23 -52.41
N LYS A 98 3.90 -8.17 -52.69
CA LYS A 98 3.88 -7.29 -53.90
C LYS A 98 2.96 -6.05 -53.68
N LYS A 99 3.32 -4.92 -54.31
CA LYS A 99 2.54 -3.66 -54.52
C LYS A 99 1.61 -3.76 -55.75
N ALA A 100 0.48 -3.02 -55.74
CA ALA A 100 0.05 -1.95 -56.70
C ALA A 100 -1.45 -1.55 -56.43
N PRO A 101 -2.03 -0.45 -57.00
CA PRO A 101 -2.06 0.89 -56.36
C PRO A 101 -3.43 1.64 -56.41
N GLY A 102 -3.54 2.75 -55.65
CA GLY A 102 -4.27 3.98 -56.02
C GLY A 102 -5.50 4.39 -55.19
N SER A 103 -5.35 5.36 -54.27
CA SER A 103 -5.88 6.74 -54.41
C SER A 103 -5.48 7.57 -53.17
N ASP A 104 -4.99 8.79 -53.44
CA ASP A 104 -4.32 9.72 -52.53
C ASP A 104 -5.23 10.35 -51.46
N ASP A 105 -4.69 10.50 -50.25
CA ASP A 105 -4.75 11.72 -49.42
C ASP A 105 -3.60 11.65 -48.40
N GLU A 106 -2.67 12.61 -48.51
CA GLU A 106 -1.37 12.68 -47.83
C GLU A 106 -1.46 13.38 -46.46
N ASP A 107 -0.86 12.77 -45.43
CA ASP A 107 -0.19 13.44 -44.30
C ASP A 107 0.82 12.44 -43.69
N ASP A 108 2.02 12.42 -44.28
CA ASP A 108 3.17 11.57 -43.92
C ASP A 108 4.08 12.31 -42.91
N ASP A 109 4.12 11.84 -41.67
CA ASP A 109 5.31 11.98 -40.80
C ASP A 109 5.90 10.58 -40.58
N ALA A 110 6.45 10.02 -41.66
CA ALA A 110 7.21 8.78 -41.64
C ALA A 110 8.53 8.99 -40.87
N PHE A 111 8.60 8.33 -39.73
CA PHE A 111 9.75 8.25 -38.83
C PHE A 111 10.99 7.73 -39.59
N ASP A 112 11.92 8.64 -39.91
CA ASP A 112 13.14 8.32 -40.66
C ASP A 112 14.14 7.57 -39.77
N ILE A 113 14.03 6.24 -39.74
CA ILE A 113 14.90 5.32 -38.98
C ILE A 113 16.34 5.27 -39.56
N LEU A 114 16.63 6.01 -40.63
CA LEU A 114 17.96 6.01 -41.26
C LEU A 114 18.92 7.06 -40.68
N ASP A 115 18.42 8.15 -40.11
CA ASP A 115 19.25 9.27 -39.62
C ASP A 115 19.84 9.04 -38.21
N VAL A 116 19.21 8.16 -37.42
CA VAL A 116 19.66 7.84 -36.04
C VAL A 116 20.82 6.82 -36.01
N MET A 117 21.17 6.21 -37.15
CA MET A 117 22.28 5.24 -37.23
C MET A 117 23.65 5.86 -37.54
N TYR A 118 23.73 7.17 -37.84
CA TYR A 118 24.99 7.85 -38.17
C TYR A 118 25.32 9.10 -37.35
N THR A 119 24.56 9.42 -36.29
CA THR A 119 24.99 10.43 -35.30
C THR A 119 25.77 9.74 -34.17
N ASN A 120 27.06 10.05 -34.03
CA ASN A 120 27.90 9.55 -32.94
C ASN A 120 27.24 9.77 -31.58
N ALA A 121 26.90 8.69 -30.88
CA ALA A 121 26.32 8.75 -29.54
C ALA A 121 27.31 9.41 -28.57
N ALA A 122 26.83 10.35 -27.75
CA ALA A 122 27.67 11.01 -26.75
C ALA A 122 28.28 9.98 -25.77
N PRO A 123 29.53 10.17 -25.33
CA PRO A 123 30.22 9.20 -24.48
C PRO A 123 29.49 9.00 -23.16
N LEU A 124 29.38 7.75 -22.74
CA LEU A 124 28.73 7.39 -21.48
C LEU A 124 29.60 7.82 -20.28
N PRO A 125 28.99 8.15 -19.12
CA PRO A 125 29.74 8.43 -17.90
C PRO A 125 30.73 7.30 -17.57
N GLY A 126 32.00 7.65 -17.39
CA GLY A 126 33.13 6.72 -17.20
C GLY A 126 34.05 6.58 -18.42
N GLN A 127 33.66 7.07 -19.60
CA GLN A 127 34.51 7.09 -20.80
C GLN A 127 35.40 8.34 -20.85
N PHE A 128 36.49 8.30 -21.63
CA PHE A 128 37.36 9.46 -21.84
C PHE A 128 36.94 10.22 -23.10
N GLU A 129 36.82 11.54 -22.99
CA GLU A 129 36.55 12.45 -24.10
C GLU A 129 37.55 13.61 -24.07
N ASN A 130 37.76 14.30 -25.19
CA ASN A 130 38.58 15.51 -25.23
C ASN A 130 37.74 16.74 -24.95
N CYS A 131 38.21 17.61 -24.05
CA CYS A 131 37.52 18.86 -23.73
C CYS A 131 37.44 19.75 -24.97
N GLU A 132 36.24 20.23 -25.34
CA GLU A 132 36.04 21.13 -26.47
C GLU A 132 36.91 22.41 -26.40
N VAL A 133 37.12 22.95 -25.19
CA VAL A 133 37.79 24.25 -24.98
C VAL A 133 39.32 24.13 -24.90
N CYS A 134 39.83 23.11 -24.20
CA CYS A 134 41.27 22.98 -23.97
C CYS A 134 41.90 21.73 -24.58
N SER A 135 41.11 20.92 -25.29
CA SER A 135 41.50 19.67 -25.96
C SER A 135 42.17 18.63 -25.06
N LYS A 136 42.14 18.82 -23.73
CA LYS A 136 42.67 17.85 -22.77
C LYS A 136 41.69 16.68 -22.61
N ARG A 137 42.23 15.47 -22.65
CA ARG A 137 41.49 14.23 -22.39
C ARG A 137 41.04 14.19 -20.93
N PHE A 138 39.75 13.98 -20.70
CA PHE A 138 39.17 13.92 -19.36
C PHE A 138 38.11 12.82 -19.29
N THR A 139 37.80 12.36 -18.07
CA THR A 139 36.75 11.36 -17.86
C THR A 139 35.39 12.05 -17.84
N VAL A 140 34.47 11.59 -18.70
CA VAL A 140 33.08 12.03 -18.72
C VAL A 140 32.39 11.58 -17.45
N THR A 141 31.78 12.51 -16.73
CA THR A 141 30.98 12.24 -15.54
C THR A 141 29.54 12.67 -15.81
N PRO A 142 28.56 12.25 -14.98
CA PRO A 142 27.19 12.75 -15.10
C PRO A 142 27.06 14.28 -14.97
N TYR A 143 28.12 14.95 -14.52
CA TYR A 143 28.19 16.40 -14.29
C TYR A 143 29.03 17.13 -15.35
N SER A 144 29.55 16.42 -16.36
CA SER A 144 30.26 17.06 -17.48
C SER A 144 29.29 17.94 -18.25
N LYS A 145 29.66 19.21 -18.43
CA LYS A 145 28.84 20.20 -19.13
C LYS A 145 29.12 20.16 -20.64
N THR A 146 28.22 20.74 -21.41
CA THR A 146 28.35 20.92 -22.86
C THR A 146 28.91 22.32 -23.16
N GLY A 147 29.86 22.42 -24.08
CA GLY A 147 30.42 23.68 -24.57
C GLY A 147 29.58 24.35 -25.68
N PRO A 148 30.02 25.51 -26.18
CA PRO A 148 29.29 26.32 -27.15
C PRO A 148 28.99 25.61 -28.49
N GLU A 149 29.88 24.73 -28.96
CA GLU A 149 29.74 23.99 -30.23
C GLU A 149 29.08 22.61 -30.02
N GLY A 150 28.62 22.31 -28.80
CA GLY A 150 27.90 21.07 -28.48
C GLY A 150 28.78 19.89 -28.02
N GLY A 151 30.09 20.07 -27.86
CA GLY A 151 31.02 19.09 -27.32
C GLY A 151 31.05 19.06 -25.78
N LEU A 152 31.70 18.07 -25.17
CA LEU A 152 31.82 17.98 -23.71
C LEU A 152 33.04 18.77 -23.22
N VAL A 153 32.87 19.49 -22.11
CA VAL A 153 33.97 20.25 -21.47
C VAL A 153 34.39 19.61 -20.15
N CYS A 154 35.69 19.68 -19.86
CA CYS A 154 36.25 19.24 -18.58
C CYS A 154 35.81 20.15 -17.43
N THR A 155 35.86 19.64 -16.20
CA THR A 155 35.38 20.33 -15.01
C THR A 155 35.97 21.74 -14.81
N PRO A 156 37.27 22.01 -15.07
CA PRO A 156 37.83 23.36 -15.03
C PRO A 156 37.19 24.31 -16.05
N CYS A 157 37.14 23.93 -17.34
CA CYS A 157 36.56 24.76 -18.39
C CYS A 157 35.05 24.97 -18.21
N GLY A 158 34.33 23.96 -17.70
CA GLY A 158 32.90 24.08 -17.37
C GLY A 158 32.60 24.94 -16.13
N LYS A 159 33.60 25.24 -15.29
CA LYS A 159 33.50 26.22 -14.20
C LYS A 159 33.80 27.65 -14.69
N GLU A 160 34.73 27.81 -15.63
CA GLU A 160 34.99 29.11 -16.26
C GLU A 160 33.81 29.57 -17.12
N LEU A 161 33.27 28.69 -17.97
CA LEU A 161 32.06 28.95 -18.76
C LEU A 161 30.82 29.28 -17.90
N ALA A 162 30.80 28.83 -16.64
CA ALA A 162 29.71 29.13 -15.72
C ALA A 162 29.86 30.49 -15.03
N LYS A 163 31.07 31.05 -14.98
CA LYS A 163 31.32 32.39 -14.44
C LYS A 163 31.02 33.49 -15.45
N ASP A 164 31.07 33.17 -16.75
CA ASP A 164 30.86 34.13 -17.84
C ASP A 164 29.42 34.13 -18.39
N GLY A 165 28.52 33.28 -17.86
CA GLY A 165 27.23 32.93 -18.48
C GLY A 165 25.94 33.29 -17.72
N ASP A 166 25.97 34.19 -16.73
CA ASP A 166 24.77 34.63 -16.01
C ASP A 166 24.05 35.82 -16.69
N ALA A 167 23.68 35.65 -17.95
CA ALA A 167 22.62 36.42 -18.60
C ALA A 167 22.12 35.71 -19.87
N ALA A 168 20.82 35.43 -19.92
CA ALA A 168 20.05 34.90 -21.05
C ALA A 168 20.03 33.36 -21.26
N ALA A 169 18.97 32.72 -20.75
CA ALA A 169 17.96 32.03 -21.58
C ALA A 169 17.03 31.18 -20.70
N GLY A 170 15.75 31.59 -20.62
CA GLY A 170 14.68 30.77 -20.06
C GLY A 170 14.53 29.47 -20.87
N LYS A 171 14.94 28.34 -20.31
CA LYS A 171 14.70 27.02 -20.91
C LYS A 171 13.27 26.56 -20.60
N LYS A 172 12.44 26.51 -21.65
CA LYS A 172 11.18 25.77 -21.69
C LYS A 172 11.42 24.34 -21.20
N THR A 173 10.72 23.93 -20.16
CA THR A 173 10.68 22.56 -19.67
C THR A 173 10.18 21.62 -20.77
N ARG A 174 10.99 20.62 -21.16
CA ARG A 174 10.57 19.54 -22.07
C ARG A 174 9.30 18.91 -21.51
N LYS A 175 8.25 18.81 -22.34
CA LYS A 175 7.03 18.05 -22.00
C LYS A 175 7.46 16.65 -21.54
N PRO A 176 6.94 16.14 -20.42
CA PRO A 176 7.30 14.81 -19.94
C PRO A 176 6.92 13.75 -20.98
N PRO A 177 7.68 12.65 -21.10
CA PRO A 177 7.39 11.58 -22.05
C PRO A 177 5.97 11.04 -21.84
N ALA A 178 5.29 10.68 -22.92
CA ALA A 178 3.87 10.29 -22.94
C ALA A 178 3.50 9.21 -21.89
N GLY A 179 4.46 8.33 -21.52
CA GLY A 179 4.28 7.31 -20.49
C GLY A 179 4.05 7.84 -19.07
N ARG A 180 4.55 9.04 -18.72
CA ARG A 180 4.34 9.64 -17.38
C ARG A 180 2.92 10.19 -17.23
N LYS A 181 2.34 10.73 -18.31
CA LYS A 181 0.93 11.17 -18.33
C LYS A 181 -0.02 10.00 -18.19
N ARG A 182 0.24 8.88 -18.87
CA ARG A 182 -0.57 7.66 -18.77
C ARG A 182 -0.60 7.13 -17.33
N ARG A 183 0.54 7.06 -16.64
CA ARG A 183 0.62 6.65 -15.23
C ARG A 183 -0.08 7.59 -14.25
N GLN A 184 0.01 8.90 -14.49
CA GLN A 184 -0.67 9.89 -13.66
C GLN A 184 -2.20 9.81 -13.82
N VAL A 185 -2.68 9.67 -15.04
CA VAL A 185 -4.11 9.50 -15.34
C VAL A 185 -4.65 8.20 -14.72
N GLU A 186 -3.91 7.10 -14.81
CA GLU A 186 -4.27 5.82 -14.16
C GLU A 186 -4.22 5.92 -12.62
N SER A 187 -3.30 6.70 -12.04
CA SER A 187 -3.27 6.96 -10.59
C SER A 187 -4.44 7.83 -10.13
N GLU A 188 -4.81 8.87 -10.88
CA GLU A 188 -5.97 9.71 -10.61
C GLU A 188 -7.28 8.90 -10.71
N ARG A 189 -7.34 7.94 -11.64
CA ARG A 189 -8.42 6.96 -11.81
C ARG A 189 -8.54 5.99 -10.63
N LEU A 190 -7.44 5.31 -10.25
CA LEU A 190 -7.37 4.42 -9.08
C LEU A 190 -7.78 5.10 -7.75
N ASN A 191 -7.54 6.40 -7.65
CA ASN A 191 -7.88 7.21 -6.47
C ASN A 191 -9.34 7.72 -6.47
N GLY A 192 -10.18 7.32 -7.43
CA GLY A 192 -11.60 7.70 -7.51
C GLY A 192 -11.84 9.17 -7.89
N VAL A 193 -10.83 9.86 -8.45
CA VAL A 193 -10.96 11.26 -8.90
C VAL A 193 -11.64 11.34 -10.27
N ALA A 194 -11.54 10.28 -11.07
CA ALA A 194 -12.18 10.18 -12.37
C ALA A 194 -13.46 9.32 -12.27
N VAL A 195 -14.49 9.85 -11.60
CA VAL A 195 -15.85 9.36 -11.87
C VAL A 195 -16.12 9.67 -13.34
N GLY A 196 -16.39 8.66 -14.16
CA GLY A 196 -16.58 8.86 -15.60
C GLY A 196 -17.50 10.05 -15.91
N GLY A 197 -17.02 10.97 -16.76
CA GLY A 197 -17.70 12.23 -17.06
C GLY A 197 -16.76 13.45 -16.98
N ALA A 198 -17.30 14.63 -17.28
CA ALA A 198 -16.58 15.88 -17.07
C ALA A 198 -16.47 16.18 -15.56
N LYS A 199 -15.30 16.68 -15.11
CA LYS A 199 -15.14 17.18 -13.73
C LYS A 199 -16.19 18.26 -13.46
N THR A 200 -16.76 18.27 -12.26
CA THR A 200 -17.69 19.34 -11.88
C THR A 200 -16.97 20.68 -11.88
N LEU A 201 -17.70 21.78 -12.13
CA LEU A 201 -17.12 23.13 -12.06
C LEU A 201 -16.46 23.38 -10.69
N GLN A 202 -17.08 22.91 -9.61
CA GLN A 202 -16.51 22.96 -8.26
C GLN A 202 -15.14 22.26 -8.19
N GLN A 203 -15.02 21.04 -8.74
CA GLN A 203 -13.75 20.31 -8.76
C GLN A 203 -12.68 21.06 -9.55
N LEU A 204 -13.03 21.63 -10.71
CA LEU A 204 -12.12 22.43 -11.53
C LEU A 204 -11.64 23.69 -10.80
N CYS A 205 -12.54 24.40 -10.13
CA CYS A 205 -12.20 25.58 -9.32
C CYS A 205 -11.25 25.21 -8.18
N ILE A 206 -11.53 24.14 -7.43
CA ILE A 206 -10.67 23.68 -6.33
C ILE A 206 -9.28 23.29 -6.85
N GLU A 207 -9.22 22.56 -7.97
CA GLU A 207 -7.94 22.19 -8.58
C GLU A 207 -7.13 23.40 -9.03
N LYS A 208 -7.81 24.46 -9.50
CA LYS A 208 -7.21 25.73 -9.91
C LYS A 208 -6.67 26.49 -8.69
N VAL A 209 -7.43 26.59 -7.60
CA VAL A 209 -6.96 27.18 -6.33
C VAL A 209 -5.70 26.47 -5.85
N ALA A 210 -5.69 25.13 -5.85
CA ALA A 210 -4.51 24.36 -5.46
C ALA A 210 -3.32 24.53 -6.43
N GLN A 211 -3.57 24.87 -7.71
CA GLN A 211 -2.51 25.15 -8.68
C GLN A 211 -1.78 26.46 -8.37
N TYR A 212 -2.51 27.48 -7.91
CA TYR A 212 -1.99 28.81 -7.57
C TYR A 212 -1.97 29.04 -6.06
N HIS A 213 -1.77 27.99 -5.27
CA HIS A 213 -1.83 28.04 -3.80
C HIS A 213 -0.88 29.08 -3.18
N GLU A 214 0.23 29.39 -3.85
CA GLU A 214 1.17 30.42 -3.40
C GLU A 214 0.63 31.85 -3.56
N ASP A 215 -0.35 32.07 -4.42
CA ASP A 215 -0.93 33.39 -4.67
C ASP A 215 -2.25 33.59 -3.88
N VAL A 216 -2.62 32.62 -3.04
CA VAL A 216 -3.86 32.65 -2.24
C VAL A 216 -3.52 33.09 -0.82
N ASP A 217 -3.95 34.31 -0.47
CA ASP A 217 -3.79 34.85 0.89
C ASP A 217 -4.93 34.40 1.82
N GLU A 218 -6.16 34.29 1.31
CA GLU A 218 -7.33 33.90 2.07
C GLU A 218 -8.35 33.17 1.19
N LEU A 219 -9.10 32.21 1.76
CA LEU A 219 -10.17 31.48 1.08
C LEU A 219 -11.57 32.09 1.30
N GLY A 220 -11.70 33.08 2.18
CA GLY A 220 -12.98 33.65 2.60
C GLY A 220 -13.89 32.63 3.29
N GLU A 221 -15.18 32.93 3.39
CA GLU A 221 -16.16 32.00 3.97
C GLU A 221 -16.52 30.88 2.97
N LEU A 222 -15.99 29.69 3.22
CA LEU A 222 -16.34 28.48 2.47
C LEU A 222 -17.06 27.49 3.37
N PRO A 223 -18.08 26.76 2.86
CA PRO A 223 -18.71 25.68 3.60
C PRO A 223 -17.69 24.60 4.01
N GLU A 224 -17.86 24.03 5.21
CA GLU A 224 -16.97 23.00 5.75
C GLU A 224 -16.72 21.82 4.78
N PRO A 225 -17.72 21.27 4.06
CA PRO A 225 -17.47 20.19 3.10
C PRO A 225 -16.52 20.58 1.95
N VAL A 226 -16.52 21.86 1.55
CA VAL A 226 -15.65 22.39 0.51
C VAL A 226 -14.23 22.60 1.06
N MET A 227 -14.12 23.12 2.29
CA MET A 227 -12.85 23.28 2.99
C MET A 227 -12.12 21.95 3.18
N LEU A 228 -12.83 20.90 3.60
CA LEU A 228 -12.26 19.56 3.74
C LEU A 228 -11.75 19.03 2.39
N ARG A 229 -12.53 19.21 1.32
CA ARG A 229 -12.13 18.80 -0.04
C ARG A 229 -10.89 19.55 -0.54
N LEU A 230 -10.80 20.85 -0.27
CA LEU A 230 -9.62 21.67 -0.55
C LEU A 230 -8.40 21.14 0.20
N ALA A 231 -8.52 20.91 1.50
CA ALA A 231 -7.43 20.38 2.33
C ALA A 231 -6.94 19.01 1.83
N GLU A 232 -7.85 18.13 1.43
CA GLU A 232 -7.51 16.84 0.81
C GLU A 232 -6.75 17.00 -0.52
N ILE A 233 -7.16 17.94 -1.37
CA ILE A 233 -6.50 18.19 -2.66
C ILE A 233 -5.13 18.83 -2.46
N PHE A 234 -4.98 19.75 -1.50
CA PHE A 234 -3.70 20.34 -1.13
C PHE A 234 -2.72 19.27 -0.63
N ALA A 235 -3.18 18.38 0.24
CA ALA A 235 -2.41 17.23 0.71
C ALA A 235 -2.01 16.30 -0.44
N LYS A 236 -2.95 15.93 -1.33
CA LYS A 236 -2.67 15.07 -2.49
C LYS A 236 -1.63 15.67 -3.45
N LYS A 237 -1.71 16.98 -3.69
CA LYS A 237 -0.73 17.70 -4.52
C LYS A 237 0.58 18.00 -3.77
N ARG A 238 0.67 17.65 -2.48
CA ARG A 238 1.81 17.94 -1.59
C ARG A 238 2.15 19.43 -1.55
N VAL A 239 1.12 20.27 -1.48
CA VAL A 239 1.25 21.73 -1.38
C VAL A 239 0.79 22.28 -0.03
N LEU A 240 0.48 21.40 0.93
CA LEU A 240 0.17 21.79 2.31
C LEU A 240 1.50 22.01 3.06
N ASN A 241 1.80 23.28 3.36
CA ASN A 241 3.07 23.79 3.87
C ASN A 241 2.79 24.91 4.92
N PRO A 242 3.82 25.45 5.60
CA PRO A 242 3.67 26.50 6.62
C PRO A 242 2.86 27.73 6.21
N LYS A 243 2.87 28.09 4.92
CA LYS A 243 2.11 29.22 4.39
C LYS A 243 0.65 28.85 4.17
N THR A 244 0.40 27.78 3.42
CA THR A 244 -0.94 27.32 3.03
C THR A 244 -1.74 26.72 4.18
N VAL A 245 -1.10 26.19 5.24
CA VAL A 245 -1.82 25.63 6.39
C VAL A 245 -2.70 26.67 7.08
N LYS A 246 -2.28 27.94 7.06
CA LYS A 246 -3.01 29.07 7.64
C LYS A 246 -4.37 29.29 6.98
N LEU A 247 -4.54 28.87 5.73
CA LEU A 247 -5.81 28.95 5.00
C LEU A 247 -6.88 28.03 5.60
N PHE A 248 -6.46 26.98 6.34
CA PHE A 248 -7.34 25.94 6.88
C PHE A 248 -7.57 26.06 8.39
N VAL A 249 -7.08 27.12 9.03
CA VAL A 249 -7.16 27.32 10.47
C VAL A 249 -7.82 28.66 10.74
N ARG A 250 -8.90 28.65 11.49
CA ARG A 250 -9.63 29.87 11.88
C ARG A 250 -9.85 29.92 13.40
N PRO A 251 -10.01 31.11 13.99
CA PRO A 251 -10.23 31.23 15.44
C PRO A 251 -11.47 30.53 15.96
N ASP A 252 -12.50 30.41 15.12
CA ASP A 252 -13.77 29.76 15.41
C ASP A 252 -13.78 28.26 15.07
N SER A 253 -12.67 27.69 14.57
CA SER A 253 -12.58 26.28 14.19
C SER A 253 -12.66 25.36 15.40
N ASP A 254 -13.70 24.53 15.46
CA ASP A 254 -13.82 23.46 16.45
C ASP A 254 -13.12 22.16 15.99
N ALA A 255 -12.77 22.07 14.71
CA ALA A 255 -12.05 20.97 14.10
C ALA A 255 -10.96 21.46 13.14
N VAL A 256 -9.73 20.93 13.31
CA VAL A 256 -8.61 21.16 12.41
C VAL A 256 -8.18 19.82 11.83
N CYS A 257 -8.25 19.69 10.51
CA CYS A 257 -7.94 18.46 9.79
C CYS A 257 -6.85 18.68 8.74
N ILE A 258 -5.63 18.29 9.09
CA ILE A 258 -4.45 18.39 8.24
C ILE A 258 -4.13 17.01 7.68
N HIS A 259 -4.36 16.84 6.38
CA HIS A 259 -4.27 15.54 5.70
C HIS A 259 -2.85 15.15 5.26
N ASP A 260 -1.91 16.09 5.22
CA ASP A 260 -0.47 15.84 5.02
C ASP A 260 0.34 16.96 5.69
N ALA A 261 0.86 16.68 6.88
CA ALA A 261 1.63 17.60 7.71
C ALA A 261 3.15 17.38 7.56
N ALA A 262 3.60 16.69 6.51
CA ALA A 262 5.00 16.31 6.32
C ALA A 262 5.96 17.52 6.19
N TYR A 263 5.44 18.70 5.85
CA TYR A 263 6.22 19.94 5.71
C TYR A 263 6.00 20.94 6.84
N LEU A 264 5.23 20.59 7.87
CA LEU A 264 5.01 21.45 9.03
C LEU A 264 6.11 21.22 10.06
N GLU A 265 6.58 22.31 10.65
CA GLU A 265 7.53 22.32 11.76
C GLU A 265 6.84 22.70 13.07
N VAL A 266 7.59 22.67 14.16
CA VAL A 266 7.12 22.94 15.53
C VAL A 266 6.31 24.24 15.63
N GLU A 267 6.85 25.33 15.09
CA GLU A 267 6.23 26.65 15.19
C GLU A 267 4.92 26.75 14.39
N ASP A 268 4.78 25.96 13.33
CA ASP A 268 3.54 25.91 12.56
C ASP A 268 2.42 25.26 13.37
N TYR A 269 2.73 24.17 14.07
CA TYR A 269 1.77 23.54 14.99
C TYR A 269 1.40 24.46 16.15
N LYS A 270 2.38 25.12 16.78
CA LYS A 270 2.10 26.12 17.83
C LYS A 270 1.21 27.24 17.28
N GLY A 271 1.47 27.72 16.07
CA GLY A 271 0.64 28.70 15.37
C GLY A 271 -0.82 28.23 15.20
N ILE A 272 -1.04 26.96 14.83
CA ILE A 272 -2.38 26.37 14.72
C ILE A 272 -3.13 26.47 16.05
N PHE A 273 -2.50 26.06 17.15
CA PHE A 273 -3.14 26.05 18.47
C PHE A 273 -3.30 27.44 19.08
N ALA A 274 -2.43 28.38 18.72
CA ALA A 274 -2.56 29.78 19.10
C ALA A 274 -3.78 30.44 18.42
N VAL A 275 -4.03 30.10 17.14
CA VAL A 275 -5.19 30.63 16.41
C VAL A 275 -6.48 29.97 16.88
N ALA A 276 -6.50 28.65 17.07
CA ALA A 276 -7.71 27.88 17.37
C ALA A 276 -7.67 27.23 18.78
N PRO A 277 -7.78 28.00 19.88
CA PRO A 277 -7.79 27.43 21.24
C PRO A 277 -9.10 26.67 21.57
N GLY A 278 -10.20 26.96 20.86
CA GLY A 278 -11.50 26.28 21.04
C GLY A 278 -11.58 24.86 20.46
N LEU A 279 -10.45 24.29 20.04
CA LEU A 279 -10.37 23.05 19.29
C LEU A 279 -10.91 21.85 20.07
N LYS A 280 -11.81 21.09 19.44
CA LYS A 280 -12.36 19.83 19.96
C LYS A 280 -11.81 18.61 19.22
N LYS A 281 -11.57 18.75 17.92
CA LYS A 281 -11.15 17.68 17.03
C LYS A 281 -9.86 18.03 16.29
N LEU A 282 -8.84 17.23 16.50
CA LEU A 282 -7.55 17.37 15.82
C LEU A 282 -7.23 16.13 14.98
N VAL A 283 -7.01 16.34 13.68
CA VAL A 283 -6.55 15.30 12.76
C VAL A 283 -5.25 15.77 12.13
N LEU A 284 -4.16 15.06 12.41
CA LEU A 284 -2.84 15.32 11.83
C LEU A 284 -2.35 14.04 11.15
N ARG A 285 -2.18 14.08 9.83
CA ARG A 285 -1.59 12.98 9.07
C ARG A 285 -0.19 13.33 8.60
N ASN A 286 0.68 12.33 8.48
CA ASN A 286 2.12 12.51 8.20
C ASN A 286 2.76 13.52 9.16
N ALA A 287 2.42 13.45 10.44
CA ALA A 287 2.82 14.41 11.48
C ALA A 287 4.25 14.13 11.97
N CYS A 288 5.20 14.01 11.05
CA CYS A 288 6.55 13.51 11.33
C CYS A 288 7.38 14.43 12.24
N GLN A 289 7.02 15.72 12.33
CA GLN A 289 7.65 16.72 13.20
C GLN A 289 6.80 17.06 14.43
N LEU A 290 5.77 16.27 14.74
CA LEU A 290 4.99 16.44 15.96
C LEU A 290 5.80 15.96 17.17
N LYS A 291 6.36 16.90 17.92
CA LYS A 291 7.23 16.68 19.09
C LYS A 291 6.52 16.99 20.39
N ASP A 292 7.13 16.61 21.51
CA ASP A 292 6.59 16.83 22.85
C ASP A 292 6.25 18.30 23.15
N GLU A 293 7.13 19.24 22.80
CA GLU A 293 6.89 20.68 23.01
C GLU A 293 5.64 21.21 22.30
N VAL A 294 5.24 20.57 21.19
CA VAL A 294 4.03 20.93 20.44
C VAL A 294 2.80 20.42 21.19
N ILE A 295 2.85 19.20 21.71
CA ILE A 295 1.76 18.62 22.51
C ILE A 295 1.61 19.36 23.84
N GLU A 296 2.72 19.75 24.46
CA GLU A 296 2.71 20.57 25.68
C GLU A 296 2.03 21.92 25.41
N TYR A 297 2.44 22.63 24.35
CA TYR A 297 1.79 23.88 23.96
C TYR A 297 0.30 23.70 23.65
N MET A 298 -0.06 22.61 22.97
CA MET A 298 -1.47 22.25 22.72
C MET A 298 -2.24 22.08 24.03
N MET A 299 -1.66 21.41 25.04
CA MET A 299 -2.27 21.24 26.37
C MET A 299 -2.44 22.53 27.15
N GLU A 300 -1.59 23.53 26.89
CA GLU A 300 -1.72 24.86 27.49
C GLU A 300 -2.80 25.73 26.84
N LYS A 301 -3.05 25.55 25.53
CA LYS A 301 -3.96 26.43 24.76
C LYS A 301 -5.34 25.84 24.49
N CYS A 302 -5.45 24.51 24.36
CA CYS A 302 -6.64 23.86 23.83
C CYS A 302 -7.38 23.03 24.88
N ASP A 303 -8.26 23.62 25.68
CA ASP A 303 -8.88 22.92 26.81
C ASP A 303 -9.91 21.83 26.42
N TYR A 304 -10.45 21.85 25.21
CA TYR A 304 -11.67 21.10 24.85
C TYR A 304 -11.45 19.90 23.91
N ILE A 305 -10.20 19.47 23.72
CA ILE A 305 -9.86 18.35 22.84
C ILE A 305 -10.56 17.06 23.33
N ASN A 306 -11.40 16.48 22.47
CA ASN A 306 -12.08 15.22 22.72
C ASN A 306 -11.87 14.16 21.61
N PHE A 307 -11.30 14.58 20.47
CA PHE A 307 -10.98 13.70 19.37
C PHE A 307 -9.56 13.99 18.87
N ILE A 308 -8.72 12.96 18.88
CA ILE A 308 -7.39 13.01 18.26
C ILE A 308 -7.24 11.91 17.22
N GLN A 309 -6.65 12.25 16.08
CA GLN A 309 -6.23 11.29 15.07
C GLN A 309 -4.85 11.66 14.54
N PHE A 310 -3.83 10.90 14.91
CA PHE A 310 -2.46 11.10 14.46
C PHE A 310 -1.98 9.93 13.59
N TYR A 311 -1.30 10.27 12.51
CA TYR A 311 -0.57 9.32 11.67
C TYR A 311 0.89 9.76 11.57
N ALA A 312 1.82 8.83 11.80
CA ALA A 312 3.27 9.08 11.78
C ALA A 312 3.73 10.16 12.78
N GLY A 313 3.08 10.24 13.94
CA GLY A 313 3.48 11.10 15.07
C GLY A 313 4.61 10.49 15.89
N ASN A 314 5.70 10.08 15.25
CA ASN A 314 6.74 9.23 15.82
C ASN A 314 7.63 9.90 16.88
N LEU A 315 7.60 11.23 16.99
CA LEU A 315 8.47 12.00 17.88
C LEU A 315 7.79 12.44 19.19
N VAL A 316 6.55 11.99 19.43
CA VAL A 316 5.87 12.17 20.72
C VAL A 316 6.28 11.03 21.64
N SER A 317 6.88 11.35 22.79
CA SER A 317 7.33 10.36 23.76
C SER A 317 6.18 9.70 24.51
N ASP A 318 6.43 8.53 25.09
CA ASP A 318 5.48 7.82 25.95
C ASP A 318 5.07 8.66 27.17
N GLU A 319 6.02 9.39 27.77
CA GLU A 319 5.73 10.31 28.88
C GLU A 319 4.72 11.39 28.45
N MET A 320 4.92 11.97 27.27
CA MET A 320 4.02 13.01 26.76
C MET A 320 2.64 12.44 26.41
N TRP A 321 2.56 11.22 25.89
CA TRP A 321 1.29 10.53 25.69
C TRP A 321 0.53 10.32 27.00
N CYS A 322 1.22 9.84 28.04
CA CYS A 322 0.66 9.69 29.39
C CYS A 322 0.11 11.02 29.93
N ARG A 323 0.89 12.10 29.82
CA ARG A 323 0.46 13.46 30.22
C ARG A 323 -0.77 13.92 29.44
N LEU A 324 -0.83 13.67 28.13
CA LEU A 324 -1.97 13.99 27.29
C LEU A 324 -3.24 13.26 27.77
N PHE A 325 -3.15 11.95 28.04
CA PHE A 325 -4.29 11.18 28.52
C PHE A 325 -4.73 11.60 29.92
N GLN A 326 -3.80 11.94 30.81
CA GLN A 326 -4.14 12.48 32.12
C GLN A 326 -4.84 13.84 32.01
N ARG A 327 -4.40 14.70 31.09
CA ARG A 327 -4.97 16.03 30.87
C ARG A 327 -6.39 15.98 30.31
N TYR A 328 -6.62 15.16 29.29
CA TYR A 328 -7.87 15.15 28.52
C TYR A 328 -8.74 13.91 28.75
N GLY A 329 -8.31 12.94 29.56
CA GLY A 329 -8.93 11.61 29.60
C GLY A 329 -10.41 11.59 29.96
N LYS A 330 -10.87 12.53 30.81
CA LYS A 330 -12.29 12.67 31.16
C LYS A 330 -13.18 13.10 29.98
N GLN A 331 -12.62 13.84 29.03
CA GLN A 331 -13.34 14.38 27.87
C GLN A 331 -13.01 13.69 26.54
N LEU A 332 -11.88 12.98 26.44
CA LEU A 332 -11.55 12.18 25.27
C LEU A 332 -12.66 11.17 24.98
N ARG A 333 -13.09 11.15 23.72
CA ARG A 333 -14.08 10.22 23.17
C ARG A 333 -13.51 9.40 22.04
N ALA A 334 -12.50 9.91 21.34
CA ALA A 334 -11.88 9.20 20.23
C ALA A 334 -10.36 9.40 20.20
N VAL A 335 -9.63 8.28 20.18
CA VAL A 335 -8.19 8.23 19.98
C VAL A 335 -7.92 7.33 18.78
N LYS A 336 -7.25 7.88 17.77
CA LYS A 336 -6.86 7.12 16.57
C LYS A 336 -5.39 7.34 16.25
N LEU A 337 -4.59 6.33 16.52
CA LEU A 337 -3.16 6.37 16.30
C LEU A 337 -2.81 5.36 15.21
N SER A 338 -1.95 5.78 14.30
CA SER A 338 -1.49 4.91 13.22
C SER A 338 -0.04 5.19 12.87
N TRP A 339 0.73 4.14 12.57
CA TRP A 339 2.15 4.24 12.25
C TRP A 339 2.93 4.98 13.33
N LEU A 340 2.92 4.43 14.55
CA LEU A 340 3.81 4.86 15.63
C LEU A 340 4.93 3.84 15.75
N ASP A 341 6.12 4.20 15.27
CA ASP A 341 7.22 3.23 15.13
C ASP A 341 7.91 2.93 16.46
N ALA A 342 8.46 3.95 17.12
CA ALA A 342 9.29 3.79 18.32
C ALA A 342 8.62 4.26 19.62
N ALA A 343 7.43 4.84 19.54
CA ALA A 343 6.66 5.37 20.65
C ALA A 343 5.33 4.62 20.80
N PHE A 344 4.65 4.87 21.91
CA PHE A 344 3.37 4.30 22.29
C PHE A 344 3.48 2.81 22.69
N THR A 345 3.98 2.59 23.90
CA THR A 345 4.20 1.27 24.54
C THR A 345 2.96 0.73 25.26
N ASP A 346 3.06 -0.52 25.77
CA ASP A 346 2.02 -1.13 26.61
C ASP A 346 1.72 -0.30 27.87
N ASP A 347 2.72 0.24 28.56
CA ASP A 347 2.54 1.14 29.72
C ASP A 347 1.69 2.37 29.37
N THR A 348 1.90 2.91 28.17
CA THR A 348 1.11 4.05 27.66
C THR A 348 -0.34 3.66 27.40
N VAL A 349 -0.59 2.43 26.95
CA VAL A 349 -1.95 1.88 26.81
C VAL A 349 -2.60 1.68 28.17
N HIS A 350 -1.90 1.17 29.17
CA HIS A 350 -2.41 1.07 30.54
C HIS A 350 -2.83 2.44 31.08
N GLU A 351 -2.01 3.46 30.89
CA GLU A 351 -2.35 4.82 31.30
C GLU A 351 -3.51 5.40 30.49
N LEU A 352 -3.62 5.11 29.18
CA LEU A 352 -4.79 5.45 28.37
C LEU A 352 -6.07 4.82 28.93
N VAL A 353 -6.05 3.53 29.24
CA VAL A 353 -7.21 2.79 29.76
C VAL A 353 -7.65 3.36 31.11
N LYS A 354 -6.68 3.61 31.99
CA LYS A 354 -6.89 4.17 33.33
C LYS A 354 -7.43 5.60 33.29
N SER A 355 -6.86 6.46 32.45
CA SER A 355 -7.20 7.89 32.40
C SER A 355 -8.41 8.20 31.52
N CYS A 356 -8.75 7.34 30.55
CA CYS A 356 -9.81 7.57 29.56
C CYS A 356 -10.97 6.55 29.62
N PRO A 357 -11.66 6.34 30.76
CA PRO A 357 -12.72 5.32 30.87
C PRO A 357 -13.97 5.63 30.02
N GLY A 358 -14.14 6.88 29.59
CA GLY A 358 -15.24 7.34 28.73
C GLY A 358 -14.95 7.24 27.23
N LEU A 359 -13.89 6.53 26.81
CA LEU A 359 -13.51 6.42 25.41
C LEU A 359 -14.54 5.60 24.62
N ILE A 360 -15.03 6.17 23.52
CA ILE A 360 -16.05 5.55 22.65
C ILE A 360 -15.39 4.90 21.43
N ARG A 361 -14.30 5.50 20.94
CA ARG A 361 -13.59 5.04 19.74
C ARG A 361 -12.10 4.94 19.97
N LEU A 362 -11.57 3.74 19.78
CA LEU A 362 -10.13 3.48 19.79
C LEU A 362 -9.70 2.87 18.46
N LYS A 363 -8.64 3.41 17.89
CA LYS A 363 -7.96 2.83 16.74
C LYS A 363 -6.46 2.85 16.97
N LEU A 364 -5.84 1.68 17.02
CA LEU A 364 -4.39 1.50 17.13
C LEU A 364 -3.94 0.65 15.95
N LYS A 365 -3.16 1.23 15.03
CA LYS A 365 -2.70 0.52 13.84
C LYS A 365 -1.23 0.71 13.59
N LEU A 366 -0.50 -0.37 13.39
CA LEU A 366 0.94 -0.31 13.07
C LEU A 366 1.68 0.53 14.13
N CYS A 367 1.27 0.36 15.39
CA CYS A 367 1.97 0.84 16.58
C CYS A 367 2.88 -0.30 17.02
N ARG A 368 4.17 -0.27 16.63
CA ARG A 368 5.03 -1.47 16.64
C ARG A 368 5.45 -1.92 18.04
N LYS A 369 5.32 -1.05 19.04
CA LYS A 369 5.68 -1.30 20.43
C LYS A 369 4.56 -1.96 21.25
N LEU A 370 3.39 -2.17 20.64
CA LEU A 370 2.27 -2.83 21.31
C LEU A 370 2.43 -4.35 21.26
N THR A 371 2.25 -4.98 22.42
CA THR A 371 2.27 -6.44 22.58
C THR A 371 0.89 -6.96 22.99
N GLU A 372 0.82 -8.25 23.34
CA GLU A 372 -0.39 -8.84 23.91
C GLU A 372 -0.84 -8.14 25.21
N ASP A 373 0.08 -7.59 25.99
CA ASP A 373 -0.25 -6.88 27.24
C ASP A 373 -1.15 -5.66 26.97
N SER A 374 -0.90 -4.92 25.89
CA SER A 374 -1.83 -3.88 25.42
C SER A 374 -3.22 -4.44 25.15
N ILE A 375 -3.35 -5.58 24.47
CA ILE A 375 -4.65 -6.18 24.13
C ILE A 375 -5.42 -6.54 25.39
N VAL A 376 -4.73 -7.10 26.40
CA VAL A 376 -5.30 -7.41 27.71
C VAL A 376 -5.74 -6.12 28.41
N ALA A 377 -4.92 -5.07 28.42
CA ALA A 377 -5.24 -3.80 29.04
C ALA A 377 -6.51 -3.16 28.45
N LEU A 378 -6.71 -3.25 27.13
CA LEU A 378 -7.88 -2.69 26.44
C LEU A 378 -9.22 -3.25 26.91
N ALA A 379 -9.24 -4.41 27.58
CA ALA A 379 -10.45 -4.97 28.17
C ALA A 379 -11.10 -4.03 29.23
N GLY A 380 -10.33 -3.11 29.81
CA GLY A 380 -10.84 -2.11 30.76
C GLY A 380 -11.73 -1.02 30.14
N LEU A 381 -11.75 -0.88 28.80
CA LEU A 381 -12.51 0.16 28.10
C LEU A 381 -13.94 -0.30 27.72
N THR A 382 -14.77 -0.54 28.73
CA THR A 382 -16.11 -1.14 28.58
C THR A 382 -17.15 -0.26 27.86
N ASN A 383 -16.86 1.03 27.67
CA ASN A 383 -17.73 1.98 26.95
C ASN A 383 -17.43 2.08 25.45
N LEU A 384 -16.50 1.27 24.91
CA LEU A 384 -16.15 1.31 23.51
C LEU A 384 -17.35 0.92 22.63
N GLU A 385 -17.59 1.75 21.62
CA GLU A 385 -18.48 1.41 20.50
C GLU A 385 -17.69 1.06 19.23
N ARG A 386 -16.43 1.50 19.13
CA ARG A 386 -15.62 1.33 17.92
C ARG A 386 -14.19 0.97 18.27
N LEU A 387 -13.81 -0.26 17.98
CA LEU A 387 -12.47 -0.78 18.17
C LEU A 387 -11.86 -1.16 16.81
N SER A 388 -10.62 -0.73 16.56
CA SER A 388 -9.88 -1.11 15.37
C SER A 388 -8.42 -1.32 15.70
N LEU A 389 -7.95 -2.56 15.54
CA LEU A 389 -6.60 -2.97 15.89
C LEU A 389 -5.88 -3.53 14.67
N GLN A 390 -4.61 -3.19 14.56
CA GLN A 390 -3.62 -3.81 13.68
C GLN A 390 -2.30 -3.77 14.44
N THR A 391 -1.95 -4.87 15.09
CA THR A 391 -0.76 -4.97 15.94
C THR A 391 0.41 -5.54 15.15
N GLY A 392 1.64 -5.20 15.57
CA GLY A 392 2.85 -5.79 14.99
C GLY A 392 3.11 -7.22 15.49
N VAL A 393 2.50 -7.59 16.61
CA VAL A 393 2.58 -8.91 17.25
C VAL A 393 1.23 -9.60 17.12
N GLN A 394 1.23 -10.92 16.91
CA GLN A 394 0.02 -11.73 16.90
C GLN A 394 -0.38 -12.07 18.35
N PRO A 395 -1.55 -11.61 18.83
CA PRO A 395 -2.00 -11.90 20.18
C PRO A 395 -2.58 -13.31 20.29
N SER A 396 -2.53 -13.90 21.49
CA SER A 396 -3.21 -15.17 21.76
C SER A 396 -4.74 -15.08 21.56
N CYS A 397 -5.37 -16.18 21.15
CA CYS A 397 -6.83 -16.28 21.07
C CYS A 397 -7.49 -15.96 22.42
N GLU A 398 -6.89 -16.37 23.54
CA GLU A 398 -7.41 -16.11 24.89
C GLU A 398 -7.49 -14.61 25.19
N ALA A 399 -6.42 -13.85 24.90
CA ALA A 399 -6.42 -12.40 25.10
C ALA A 399 -7.50 -11.71 24.26
N VAL A 400 -7.67 -12.11 23.00
CA VAL A 400 -8.70 -11.55 22.11
C VAL A 400 -10.11 -11.93 22.57
N VAL A 401 -10.34 -13.17 23.00
CA VAL A 401 -11.61 -13.63 23.59
C VAL A 401 -11.96 -12.79 24.82
N ASN A 402 -11.02 -12.60 25.75
CA ASN A 402 -11.23 -11.80 26.96
C ASN A 402 -11.53 -10.34 26.64
N LEU A 403 -10.84 -9.77 25.66
CA LEU A 403 -11.13 -8.42 25.16
C LEU A 403 -12.55 -8.33 24.60
N VAL A 404 -12.92 -9.20 23.65
CA VAL A 404 -14.25 -9.19 23.01
C VAL A 404 -15.36 -9.42 24.04
N LYS A 405 -15.15 -10.31 25.01
CA LYS A 405 -16.09 -10.55 26.11
C LYS A 405 -16.34 -9.29 26.95
N SER A 406 -15.29 -8.51 27.19
CA SER A 406 -15.35 -7.32 28.04
C SER A 406 -15.97 -6.11 27.33
N VAL A 407 -15.61 -5.87 26.05
CA VAL A 407 -16.04 -4.66 25.32
C VAL A 407 -17.18 -4.90 24.33
N GLY A 408 -17.46 -6.15 23.97
CA GLY A 408 -18.32 -6.50 22.82
C GLY A 408 -19.78 -6.05 22.92
N THR A 409 -20.32 -5.87 24.12
CA THR A 409 -21.74 -5.56 24.34
C THR A 409 -22.21 -4.23 23.72
N ASN A 410 -21.30 -3.26 23.60
CA ASN A 410 -21.58 -1.93 23.04
C ASN A 410 -20.93 -1.70 21.66
N LEU A 411 -20.12 -2.64 21.17
CA LEU A 411 -19.43 -2.47 19.90
C LEU A 411 -20.41 -2.40 18.72
N ARG A 412 -20.28 -1.31 17.96
CA ARG A 412 -20.85 -1.09 16.62
C ARG A 412 -19.83 -1.31 15.52
N THR A 413 -18.54 -1.20 15.82
CA THR A 413 -17.45 -1.47 14.89
C THR A 413 -16.39 -2.31 15.57
N LEU A 414 -16.12 -3.49 15.01
CA LEU A 414 -15.01 -4.34 15.38
C LEU A 414 -14.15 -4.58 14.14
N SER A 415 -12.86 -4.33 14.27
CA SER A 415 -11.91 -4.44 13.16
C SER A 415 -10.60 -5.00 13.67
N PHE A 416 -10.31 -6.24 13.27
CA PHE A 416 -9.03 -6.90 13.44
C PHE A 416 -8.37 -7.01 12.07
N GLU A 417 -7.28 -6.28 11.88
CA GLU A 417 -6.50 -6.27 10.64
C GLU A 417 -5.17 -6.96 10.88
N ASP A 418 -4.84 -7.94 10.02
CA ASP A 418 -3.62 -8.74 10.12
C ASP A 418 -3.52 -9.57 11.41
N PHE A 419 -4.65 -10.12 11.83
CA PHE A 419 -4.73 -11.10 12.93
C PHE A 419 -4.75 -12.51 12.32
N LEU A 420 -3.55 -13.00 12.01
CA LEU A 420 -3.29 -14.25 11.28
C LEU A 420 -3.76 -15.46 12.09
N ASP A 421 -3.37 -15.51 13.37
CA ASP A 421 -3.47 -16.72 14.20
C ASP A 421 -4.80 -16.88 14.98
N ILE A 422 -5.80 -16.04 14.71
CA ILE A 422 -7.11 -16.16 15.36
C ILE A 422 -7.85 -17.42 14.88
N ASP A 423 -8.33 -18.22 15.82
CA ASP A 423 -9.13 -19.42 15.56
C ASP A 423 -10.66 -19.22 15.72
N ASP A 424 -11.40 -20.32 15.58
CA ASP A 424 -12.85 -20.40 15.67
C ASP A 424 -13.41 -19.91 17.03
N THR A 425 -12.63 -19.97 18.11
CA THR A 425 -13.08 -19.58 19.46
C THR A 425 -13.36 -18.08 19.55
N VAL A 426 -12.57 -17.26 18.85
CA VAL A 426 -12.78 -15.82 18.80
C VAL A 426 -14.06 -15.49 18.03
N LEU A 427 -14.31 -16.16 16.90
CA LEU A 427 -15.56 -15.98 16.14
C LEU A 427 -16.79 -16.38 16.97
N ALA A 428 -16.69 -17.47 17.73
CA ALA A 428 -17.73 -17.87 18.67
C ALA A 428 -17.95 -16.80 19.77
N GLN A 429 -16.88 -16.24 20.33
CA GLN A 429 -16.99 -15.17 21.33
C GLN A 429 -17.61 -13.89 20.76
N ILE A 430 -17.25 -13.52 19.53
CA ILE A 430 -17.87 -12.39 18.80
C ILE A 430 -19.36 -12.64 18.61
N LYS A 431 -19.75 -13.86 18.24
CA LYS A 431 -21.16 -14.24 18.09
C LYS A 431 -21.94 -14.04 19.39
N GLU A 432 -21.36 -14.44 20.52
CA GLU A 432 -22.00 -14.40 21.83
C GLU A 432 -22.09 -12.99 22.41
N SER A 433 -21.01 -12.22 22.35
CA SER A 433 -20.85 -10.96 23.10
C SER A 433 -21.38 -9.75 22.33
N CYS A 434 -21.21 -9.74 21.00
CA CYS A 434 -21.52 -8.59 20.17
C CYS A 434 -22.97 -8.64 19.68
N SER A 435 -23.76 -7.61 20.00
CA SER A 435 -25.19 -7.52 19.64
C SER A 435 -25.60 -6.21 18.95
N LYS A 436 -24.66 -5.29 18.72
CA LYS A 436 -24.90 -4.00 18.05
C LYS A 436 -23.94 -3.71 16.88
N LEU A 437 -23.18 -4.69 16.40
CA LEU A 437 -22.22 -4.51 15.31
C LEU A 437 -22.91 -4.11 14.01
N GLU A 438 -22.40 -3.06 13.39
CA GLU A 438 -22.78 -2.57 12.07
C GLU A 438 -21.63 -2.69 11.06
N LYS A 439 -20.39 -2.78 11.58
CA LYS A 439 -19.17 -2.90 10.79
C LYS A 439 -18.28 -3.98 11.37
N PHE A 440 -17.94 -4.95 10.55
CA PHE A 440 -17.08 -6.06 10.94
C PHE A 440 -15.91 -6.17 9.97
N ARG A 441 -14.70 -6.30 10.53
CA ARG A 441 -13.51 -6.64 9.77
C ARG A 441 -12.69 -7.69 10.52
N LEU A 442 -12.31 -8.72 9.79
CA LEU A 442 -11.28 -9.68 10.16
C LEU A 442 -10.50 -9.98 8.89
N SER A 443 -9.33 -9.38 8.72
CA SER A 443 -8.52 -9.54 7.50
C SER A 443 -7.24 -10.31 7.74
N MET A 444 -6.76 -10.98 6.69
CA MET A 444 -5.51 -11.73 6.66
C MET A 444 -5.44 -12.79 7.77
N ASN A 445 -6.43 -13.69 7.80
CA ASN A 445 -6.53 -14.80 8.76
C ASN A 445 -6.47 -16.14 8.04
N ASP A 446 -5.66 -17.07 8.55
CA ASP A 446 -5.41 -18.36 7.91
C ASP A 446 -5.56 -19.55 8.87
N VAL A 447 -6.35 -19.36 9.93
CA VAL A 447 -6.62 -20.38 10.95
C VAL A 447 -8.11 -20.68 11.11
N ALA A 448 -8.97 -19.67 11.19
CA ALA A 448 -10.40 -19.89 11.41
C ALA A 448 -11.06 -20.58 10.21
N LYS A 449 -11.94 -21.54 10.46
CA LYS A 449 -12.57 -22.40 9.45
C LYS A 449 -13.86 -21.78 8.90
N ASP A 450 -14.25 -22.18 7.69
CA ASP A 450 -15.50 -21.73 7.06
C ASP A 450 -16.74 -22.07 7.90
N ALA A 451 -16.72 -23.21 8.60
CA ALA A 451 -17.78 -23.62 9.52
C ALA A 451 -17.99 -22.60 10.66
N ALA A 452 -16.93 -21.95 11.14
CA ALA A 452 -17.02 -20.93 12.17
C ALA A 452 -17.56 -19.61 11.62
N TYR A 453 -17.22 -19.22 10.39
CA TYR A 453 -17.86 -18.09 9.69
C TYR A 453 -19.35 -18.35 9.45
N ALA A 454 -19.71 -19.55 8.99
CA ALA A 454 -21.11 -19.95 8.81
C ALA A 454 -21.88 -19.88 10.14
N ASN A 455 -21.29 -20.43 11.21
CA ASN A 455 -21.87 -20.36 12.55
C ASN A 455 -22.01 -18.91 13.03
N LEU A 456 -21.00 -18.05 12.83
CA LEU A 456 -21.05 -16.65 13.22
C LEU A 456 -22.29 -15.96 12.66
N PHE A 457 -22.50 -16.03 11.34
CA PHE A 457 -23.56 -15.29 10.65
C PHE A 457 -24.95 -15.93 10.76
N THR A 458 -25.06 -17.23 11.05
CA THR A 458 -26.35 -17.92 11.20
C THR A 458 -27.05 -17.51 12.49
N ASN A 459 -28.27 -16.95 12.45
CA ASN A 459 -29.02 -16.51 13.64
C ASN A 459 -28.20 -15.57 14.56
N TRP A 460 -27.37 -14.71 13.97
CA TRP A 460 -26.61 -13.76 14.76
C TRP A 460 -27.52 -12.66 15.31
N LYS A 461 -27.28 -12.23 16.55
CA LYS A 461 -28.12 -11.22 17.23
C LYS A 461 -27.88 -9.80 16.71
N ASN A 462 -26.81 -9.58 15.94
CA ASN A 462 -26.49 -8.27 15.41
C ASN A 462 -27.50 -7.82 14.36
N PRO A 463 -27.71 -6.50 14.23
CA PRO A 463 -28.40 -5.99 13.05
C PRO A 463 -27.62 -6.37 11.77
N PRO A 464 -28.28 -6.39 10.60
CA PRO A 464 -27.61 -6.55 9.32
C PRO A 464 -26.42 -5.60 9.18
N LEU A 465 -25.25 -6.15 8.82
CA LEU A 465 -24.03 -5.37 8.72
C LEU A 465 -24.06 -4.44 7.50
N THR A 466 -23.45 -3.25 7.65
CA THR A 466 -23.32 -2.24 6.58
C THR A 466 -21.94 -2.26 5.91
N PHE A 467 -20.93 -2.77 6.62
CA PHE A 467 -19.56 -2.87 6.15
C PHE A 467 -18.97 -4.21 6.59
N VAL A 468 -18.44 -4.96 5.62
CA VAL A 468 -17.80 -6.25 5.87
C VAL A 468 -16.50 -6.31 5.10
N ASP A 469 -15.42 -6.65 5.80
CA ASP A 469 -14.10 -6.87 5.20
C ASP A 469 -13.51 -8.14 5.80
N LEU A 470 -13.53 -9.19 4.99
CA LEU A 470 -12.98 -10.51 5.27
C LEU A 470 -11.84 -10.80 4.28
N SER A 471 -11.17 -9.76 3.79
CA SER A 471 -10.11 -9.90 2.81
C SER A 471 -8.95 -10.72 3.38
N GLY A 472 -8.39 -11.61 2.57
CA GLY A 472 -7.25 -12.44 2.95
C GLY A 472 -7.59 -13.56 3.94
N THR A 473 -8.86 -13.82 4.25
CA THR A 473 -9.24 -14.98 5.06
C THR A 473 -9.21 -16.25 4.21
N ARG A 474 -8.16 -17.08 4.33
CA ARG A 474 -7.93 -18.24 3.45
C ARG A 474 -6.86 -19.17 4.01
N ASP A 475 -6.84 -20.42 3.55
CA ASP A 475 -5.65 -21.28 3.69
C ASP A 475 -4.45 -20.68 2.95
N VAL A 476 -3.25 -20.75 3.53
CA VAL A 476 -1.98 -20.22 2.97
C VAL A 476 -1.02 -21.35 2.56
N ASP A 477 -1.50 -22.57 2.35
CA ASP A 477 -0.68 -23.63 1.74
C ASP A 477 -0.58 -23.51 0.21
N ASN A 478 0.63 -23.19 -0.29
CA ASN A 478 0.90 -23.12 -1.73
C ASN A 478 0.99 -24.49 -2.40
N ASN A 479 1.19 -25.58 -1.64
CA ASN A 479 1.22 -26.95 -2.17
C ASN A 479 -0.17 -27.55 -2.31
N ASN A 480 -1.16 -27.00 -1.61
CA ASN A 480 -2.55 -27.42 -1.68
C ASN A 480 -3.45 -26.26 -2.17
N PRO A 481 -3.43 -25.92 -3.46
CA PRO A 481 -4.16 -24.76 -3.98
C PRO A 481 -5.68 -24.86 -3.83
N LYS A 482 -6.23 -26.07 -3.63
CA LYS A 482 -7.67 -26.29 -3.37
C LYS A 482 -8.05 -26.04 -1.91
N GLY A 483 -7.06 -25.97 -1.02
CA GLY A 483 -7.25 -25.93 0.42
C GLY A 483 -7.52 -27.31 1.03
N PRO A 484 -7.47 -27.41 2.36
CA PRO A 484 -7.82 -28.63 3.10
C PRO A 484 -9.28 -29.07 2.87
N GLU A 485 -9.61 -30.29 3.29
CA GLU A 485 -10.98 -30.84 3.23
C GLU A 485 -11.96 -29.96 4.00
N GLU A 486 -11.57 -29.52 5.20
CA GLU A 486 -12.26 -28.46 5.93
C GLU A 486 -11.69 -27.10 5.52
N ALA A 487 -12.44 -26.33 4.73
CA ALA A 487 -11.96 -25.05 4.22
C ALA A 487 -11.57 -24.07 5.35
N ILE A 488 -10.37 -23.51 5.24
CA ILE A 488 -9.86 -22.44 6.12
C ILE A 488 -10.18 -21.07 5.49
N GLY A 489 -10.56 -20.13 6.33
CA GLY A 489 -11.04 -18.80 5.97
C GLY A 489 -12.50 -18.79 5.54
N LEU A 490 -12.94 -17.65 5.01
CA LEU A 490 -14.26 -17.52 4.41
C LEU A 490 -14.33 -18.33 3.10
N ALA A 491 -15.18 -19.35 3.08
CA ALA A 491 -15.49 -20.17 1.92
C ALA A 491 -17.01 -20.15 1.65
N SER A 492 -17.51 -21.20 0.99
CA SER A 492 -18.86 -21.20 0.42
C SER A 492 -19.97 -21.15 1.47
N ALA A 493 -19.87 -21.85 2.60
CA ALA A 493 -20.93 -21.88 3.59
C ALA A 493 -20.97 -20.58 4.41
N GLY A 494 -19.81 -20.08 4.82
CA GLY A 494 -19.67 -18.81 5.52
C GLY A 494 -20.13 -17.62 4.67
N PHE A 495 -19.79 -17.61 3.38
CA PHE A 495 -20.22 -16.56 2.45
C PHE A 495 -21.74 -16.54 2.25
N LYS A 496 -22.37 -17.70 2.07
CA LYS A 496 -23.84 -17.80 1.98
C LYS A 496 -24.53 -17.29 3.25
N ALA A 497 -24.06 -17.74 4.42
CA ALA A 497 -24.60 -17.32 5.71
C ALA A 497 -24.45 -15.81 5.94
N LEU A 498 -23.29 -15.24 5.57
CA LEU A 498 -23.05 -13.79 5.62
C LEU A 498 -24.08 -13.01 4.80
N MET A 499 -24.30 -13.45 3.56
CA MET A 499 -25.17 -12.75 2.62
C MET A 499 -26.65 -12.92 2.97
N GLU A 500 -27.03 -14.05 3.56
CA GLU A 500 -28.38 -14.27 4.11
C GLU A 500 -28.66 -13.37 5.31
N HIS A 501 -27.70 -13.23 6.23
CA HIS A 501 -27.84 -12.37 7.40
C HIS A 501 -27.81 -10.87 7.06
N SER A 502 -26.80 -10.43 6.28
CA SER A 502 -26.45 -9.02 6.14
C SER A 502 -26.66 -8.44 4.74
N GLY A 503 -26.84 -9.27 3.70
CA GLY A 503 -26.77 -8.83 2.30
C GLY A 503 -27.71 -7.67 1.94
N SER A 504 -28.85 -7.55 2.61
CA SER A 504 -29.82 -6.47 2.39
C SER A 504 -29.31 -5.08 2.82
N ALA A 505 -28.37 -5.00 3.75
CA ALA A 505 -27.87 -3.75 4.33
C ALA A 505 -26.39 -3.45 4.01
N ILE A 506 -25.62 -4.44 3.55
CA ILE A 506 -24.21 -4.26 3.21
C ILE A 506 -24.09 -3.19 2.12
N ARG A 507 -23.21 -2.21 2.36
CA ARG A 507 -22.80 -1.19 1.39
C ARG A 507 -21.42 -1.44 0.82
N THR A 508 -20.52 -1.98 1.64
CA THR A 508 -19.17 -2.35 1.24
C THR A 508 -18.87 -3.77 1.67
N LEU A 509 -18.53 -4.61 0.70
CA LEU A 509 -18.11 -5.98 0.90
C LEU A 509 -16.71 -6.18 0.32
N ASP A 510 -15.74 -6.48 1.17
CA ASP A 510 -14.41 -6.90 0.73
C ASP A 510 -14.19 -8.36 1.11
N ILE A 511 -14.03 -9.20 0.09
CA ILE A 511 -13.74 -10.64 0.21
C ILE A 511 -12.53 -10.99 -0.68
N ALA A 512 -11.65 -10.02 -0.92
CA ALA A 512 -10.47 -10.24 -1.72
C ALA A 512 -9.65 -11.42 -1.17
N SER A 513 -9.15 -12.28 -2.03
CA SER A 513 -8.36 -13.48 -1.72
C SER A 513 -9.10 -14.57 -0.94
N CYS A 514 -10.43 -14.48 -0.74
CA CYS A 514 -11.26 -15.59 -0.24
C CYS A 514 -11.43 -16.66 -1.34
N ARG A 515 -10.34 -17.37 -1.66
CA ARG A 515 -10.23 -18.26 -2.84
C ARG A 515 -11.04 -19.55 -2.77
N HIS A 516 -11.53 -19.94 -1.59
CA HIS A 516 -12.30 -21.17 -1.38
C HIS A 516 -13.81 -20.99 -1.54
N ILE A 517 -14.28 -19.78 -1.86
CA ILE A 517 -15.67 -19.55 -2.27
C ILE A 517 -15.85 -20.16 -3.68
N SER A 518 -16.80 -21.08 -3.85
CA SER A 518 -17.04 -21.72 -5.14
C SER A 518 -17.82 -20.82 -6.10
N LEU A 519 -17.71 -21.08 -7.40
CA LEU A 519 -18.53 -20.43 -8.42
C LEU A 519 -20.03 -20.62 -8.14
N GLU A 520 -20.43 -21.83 -7.75
CA GLU A 520 -21.81 -22.15 -7.36
C GLU A 520 -22.29 -21.28 -6.19
N ALA A 521 -21.44 -21.02 -5.18
CA ALA A 521 -21.80 -20.17 -4.07
C ALA A 521 -22.02 -18.71 -4.49
N PHE A 522 -21.19 -18.19 -5.40
CA PHE A 522 -21.40 -16.86 -5.98
C PHE A 522 -22.71 -16.78 -6.78
N LEU A 523 -22.99 -17.76 -7.62
CA LEU A 523 -24.21 -17.83 -8.42
C LEU A 523 -25.46 -18.05 -7.58
N ASP A 524 -25.38 -18.78 -6.46
CA ASP A 524 -26.47 -18.90 -5.51
C ASP A 524 -26.73 -17.56 -4.81
N VAL A 525 -25.70 -16.87 -4.33
CA VAL A 525 -25.82 -15.57 -3.64
C VAL A 525 -26.35 -14.49 -4.59
N PHE A 526 -25.77 -14.31 -5.77
CA PHE A 526 -26.17 -13.27 -6.71
C PHE A 526 -27.22 -13.72 -7.73
N GLY A 527 -27.74 -14.94 -7.57
CA GLY A 527 -28.64 -15.58 -8.52
C GLY A 527 -30.01 -14.93 -8.66
N SER A 528 -30.82 -15.50 -9.56
CA SER A 528 -32.16 -15.00 -9.85
C SER A 528 -33.06 -15.02 -8.61
N GLY A 529 -33.64 -13.86 -8.28
CA GLY A 529 -34.59 -13.72 -7.16
C GLY A 529 -33.98 -13.13 -5.89
N LYS A 530 -32.65 -12.96 -5.80
CA LYS A 530 -32.00 -12.23 -4.71
C LYS A 530 -31.71 -10.78 -5.14
N THR A 531 -31.79 -9.85 -4.19
CA THR A 531 -31.53 -8.43 -4.46
C THR A 531 -30.84 -7.80 -3.26
N TYR A 532 -29.78 -7.04 -3.54
CA TYR A 532 -28.93 -6.38 -2.56
C TYR A 532 -29.00 -4.86 -2.79
N PRO A 533 -30.05 -4.19 -2.26
CA PRO A 533 -30.41 -2.83 -2.67
C PRO A 533 -29.37 -1.78 -2.25
N ASN A 534 -28.59 -2.05 -1.20
CA ASN A 534 -27.67 -1.08 -0.62
C ASN A 534 -26.20 -1.31 -0.99
N LEU A 535 -25.87 -2.38 -1.74
CA LEU A 535 -24.48 -2.71 -2.05
C LEU A 535 -23.90 -1.73 -3.05
N GLU A 536 -22.96 -0.90 -2.60
CA GLU A 536 -22.33 0.17 -3.38
C GLU A 536 -20.96 -0.25 -3.95
N SER A 537 -20.18 -0.99 -3.15
CA SER A 537 -18.83 -1.43 -3.50
C SER A 537 -18.58 -2.88 -3.13
N ILE A 538 -18.05 -3.67 -4.06
CA ILE A 538 -17.63 -5.05 -3.82
C ILE A 538 -16.23 -5.33 -4.36
N ASN A 539 -15.44 -6.08 -3.60
CA ASN A 539 -14.09 -6.47 -3.97
C ASN A 539 -13.95 -8.00 -3.95
N PHE A 540 -13.77 -8.58 -5.14
CA PHE A 540 -13.55 -9.98 -5.43
C PHE A 540 -12.10 -10.30 -5.80
N SER A 541 -11.17 -9.36 -5.63
CA SER A 541 -9.80 -9.51 -6.12
C SER A 541 -9.18 -10.82 -5.65
N PHE A 542 -8.56 -11.58 -6.53
CA PHE A 542 -7.91 -12.87 -6.27
C PHE A 542 -8.85 -14.00 -5.79
N CYS A 543 -10.16 -13.87 -6.02
CA CYS A 543 -11.09 -15.00 -5.98
C CYS A 543 -11.00 -15.75 -7.33
N SER A 544 -10.33 -16.90 -7.34
CA SER A 544 -10.00 -17.66 -8.56
C SER A 544 -11.20 -18.32 -9.24
N SER A 545 -12.32 -18.48 -8.54
CA SER A 545 -13.56 -19.07 -9.05
C SER A 545 -14.50 -18.06 -9.72
N MET A 546 -14.12 -16.77 -9.75
CA MET A 546 -14.91 -15.70 -10.32
C MET A 546 -14.82 -15.68 -11.85
N ASP A 547 -15.98 -15.69 -12.50
CA ASP A 547 -16.11 -15.53 -13.95
C ASP A 547 -17.02 -14.34 -14.31
N THR A 548 -17.20 -14.14 -15.61
CA THR A 548 -18.08 -13.11 -16.18
C THR A 548 -19.55 -13.27 -15.76
N SER A 549 -20.01 -14.50 -15.52
CA SER A 549 -21.40 -14.78 -15.14
C SER A 549 -21.72 -14.27 -13.74
N VAL A 550 -20.75 -14.33 -12.81
CA VAL A 550 -20.89 -13.74 -11.49
C VAL A 550 -20.97 -12.22 -11.57
N VAL A 551 -20.10 -11.58 -12.36
CA VAL A 551 -20.11 -10.11 -12.53
C VAL A 551 -21.44 -9.64 -13.13
N ALA A 552 -21.96 -10.36 -14.14
CA ALA A 552 -23.28 -10.11 -14.70
C ALA A 552 -24.39 -10.25 -13.63
N SER A 553 -24.32 -11.28 -12.79
CA SER A 553 -25.27 -11.51 -11.70
C SER A 553 -25.21 -10.39 -10.65
N VAL A 554 -24.02 -9.87 -10.33
CA VAL A 554 -23.85 -8.72 -9.44
C VAL A 554 -24.52 -7.47 -10.01
N PHE A 555 -24.30 -7.15 -11.29
CA PHE A 555 -24.95 -5.99 -11.93
C PHE A 555 -26.47 -6.09 -11.92
N ARG A 556 -27.01 -7.31 -12.07
CA ARG A 556 -28.45 -7.57 -12.03
C ARG A 556 -29.04 -7.44 -10.62
N SER A 557 -28.33 -7.97 -9.62
CA SER A 557 -28.87 -8.14 -8.27
C SER A 557 -28.58 -6.95 -7.35
N CYS A 558 -27.69 -6.03 -7.75
CA CYS A 558 -27.23 -4.91 -6.91
C CYS A 558 -27.52 -3.55 -7.58
N PRO A 559 -28.70 -2.94 -7.38
CA PRO A 559 -29.08 -1.71 -8.10
C PRO A 559 -28.28 -0.46 -7.70
N SER A 560 -27.69 -0.42 -6.50
CA SER A 560 -26.88 0.70 -6.02
C SER A 560 -25.38 0.53 -6.27
N ILE A 561 -24.97 -0.55 -6.96
CA ILE A 561 -23.55 -0.84 -7.19
C ILE A 561 -22.94 0.26 -8.05
N ASN A 562 -21.78 0.77 -7.64
CA ASN A 562 -21.01 1.75 -8.39
C ASN A 562 -19.54 1.35 -8.52
N LYS A 563 -19.06 0.39 -7.72
CA LYS A 563 -17.68 -0.07 -7.75
C LYS A 563 -17.58 -1.59 -7.62
N VAL A 564 -16.99 -2.23 -8.62
CA VAL A 564 -16.64 -3.66 -8.61
C VAL A 564 -15.15 -3.80 -8.83
N ILE A 565 -14.45 -4.49 -7.94
CA ILE A 565 -13.01 -4.73 -8.03
C ILE A 565 -12.77 -6.23 -8.20
N ALA A 566 -12.03 -6.62 -9.25
CA ALA A 566 -11.79 -8.00 -9.64
C ALA A 566 -10.34 -8.22 -10.10
N PHE A 567 -9.35 -7.68 -9.36
CA PHE A 567 -7.93 -7.89 -9.71
C PHE A 567 -7.57 -9.37 -9.61
N GLY A 568 -6.90 -9.93 -10.62
CA GLY A 568 -6.44 -11.31 -10.58
C GLY A 568 -7.56 -12.36 -10.72
N CYS A 569 -8.78 -11.96 -11.08
CA CYS A 569 -9.84 -12.87 -11.51
C CYS A 569 -9.70 -13.11 -13.02
N PHE A 570 -8.92 -14.13 -13.39
CA PHE A 570 -8.51 -14.34 -14.78
C PHE A 570 -9.64 -14.82 -15.71
N ASP A 571 -10.67 -15.44 -15.15
CA ASP A 571 -11.83 -15.96 -15.90
C ASP A 571 -12.92 -14.89 -16.11
N VAL A 572 -12.70 -13.66 -15.61
CA VAL A 572 -13.55 -12.50 -15.92
C VAL A 572 -13.08 -11.90 -17.25
N THR A 573 -13.81 -12.20 -18.32
CA THR A 573 -13.54 -11.69 -19.68
C THR A 573 -14.76 -11.01 -20.28
N ASP A 574 -14.52 -10.16 -21.28
CA ASP A 574 -15.58 -9.61 -22.16
C ASP A 574 -16.76 -8.93 -21.43
N VAL A 575 -16.48 -8.31 -20.28
CA VAL A 575 -17.49 -7.60 -19.49
C VAL A 575 -17.91 -6.31 -20.19
N VAL A 576 -19.21 -6.10 -20.32
CA VAL A 576 -19.79 -4.83 -20.75
C VAL A 576 -20.27 -4.10 -19.50
N VAL A 577 -19.55 -3.03 -19.12
CA VAL A 577 -19.83 -2.31 -17.87
C VAL A 577 -21.03 -1.36 -18.05
N PRO A 578 -22.09 -1.45 -17.23
CA PRO A 578 -23.25 -0.55 -17.29
C PRO A 578 -22.92 0.87 -16.82
N ARG A 579 -23.71 1.84 -17.28
CA ARG A 579 -23.57 3.25 -16.89
C ARG A 579 -23.54 3.43 -15.37
N GLY A 580 -22.55 4.19 -14.89
CA GLY A 580 -22.43 4.57 -13.47
C GLY A 580 -21.66 3.55 -12.62
N ILE A 581 -21.19 2.46 -13.22
CA ILE A 581 -20.38 1.43 -12.56
C ILE A 581 -18.92 1.55 -13.02
N ALA A 582 -18.00 1.46 -12.06
CA ALA A 582 -16.58 1.28 -12.29
C ALA A 582 -16.17 -0.17 -12.00
N LEU A 583 -15.64 -0.85 -13.01
CA LEU A 583 -15.04 -2.18 -12.90
C LEU A 583 -13.52 -2.06 -12.94
N ILE A 584 -12.83 -2.54 -11.91
CA ILE A 584 -11.39 -2.32 -11.72
C ILE A 584 -10.68 -3.67 -11.61
N GLY A 585 -9.58 -3.83 -12.35
CA GLY A 585 -8.64 -4.95 -12.19
C GLY A 585 -8.80 -6.12 -13.17
N VAL A 586 -9.65 -5.98 -14.19
CA VAL A 586 -9.89 -7.04 -15.18
C VAL A 586 -8.70 -7.14 -16.16
N PRO A 587 -8.19 -8.35 -16.47
CA PRO A 587 -6.79 -8.56 -16.85
C PRO A 587 -6.43 -8.41 -18.34
N LYS A 588 -7.23 -7.72 -19.17
CA LYS A 588 -6.84 -7.56 -20.58
C LYS A 588 -5.63 -6.62 -20.68
N ALA A 589 -4.46 -7.17 -21.04
CA ALA A 589 -3.18 -6.46 -21.08
C ALA A 589 -3.15 -5.22 -22.01
N GLN A 590 -4.14 -5.09 -22.90
CA GLN A 590 -4.30 -3.96 -23.81
C GLN A 590 -5.31 -2.92 -23.29
N ASP A 591 -6.16 -3.30 -22.34
CA ASP A 591 -7.22 -2.45 -21.80
C ASP A 591 -6.73 -1.65 -20.59
N ALA A 592 -7.46 -0.58 -20.26
CA ALA A 592 -7.22 0.16 -19.04
C ALA A 592 -7.49 -0.74 -17.81
N ILE A 593 -6.79 -0.46 -16.71
CA ILE A 593 -6.97 -1.19 -15.44
C ILE A 593 -8.40 -1.01 -14.91
N GLU A 594 -9.06 0.07 -15.31
CA GLU A 594 -10.44 0.40 -14.99
C GLU A 594 -11.29 0.51 -16.27
N GLN A 595 -12.47 -0.07 -16.23
CA GLN A 595 -13.53 0.07 -17.22
C GLN A 595 -14.71 0.80 -16.58
N ILE A 596 -15.08 1.95 -17.12
CA ILE A 596 -16.21 2.74 -16.63
C ILE A 596 -17.33 2.65 -17.64
N GLY A 597 -18.50 2.18 -17.21
CA GLY A 597 -19.65 2.10 -18.09
C GLY A 597 -20.20 3.49 -18.43
N THR A 598 -20.41 3.72 -19.72
CA THR A 598 -21.02 4.96 -20.24
C THR A 598 -22.03 4.61 -21.34
N GLY A 599 -23.13 5.36 -21.40
CA GLY A 599 -24.06 5.34 -22.55
C GLY A 599 -25.03 4.16 -22.65
N ILE A 600 -24.86 3.08 -21.87
CA ILE A 600 -25.71 1.88 -21.90
C ILE A 600 -26.23 1.54 -20.50
N ASP A 601 -27.48 1.08 -20.41
CA ASP A 601 -28.08 0.67 -19.14
C ASP A 601 -27.72 -0.79 -18.78
N VAL A 602 -28.16 -1.24 -17.59
CA VAL A 602 -27.87 -2.60 -17.10
C VAL A 602 -28.49 -3.67 -17.99
N ALA A 603 -29.71 -3.48 -18.50
CA ALA A 603 -30.39 -4.47 -19.31
C ALA A 603 -29.70 -4.66 -20.67
N GLU A 604 -29.31 -3.56 -21.31
CA GLU A 604 -28.56 -3.54 -22.56
C GLU A 604 -27.15 -4.13 -22.39
N ALA A 605 -26.45 -3.78 -21.32
CA ALA A 605 -25.14 -4.33 -21.01
C ALA A 605 -25.19 -5.86 -20.81
N LEU A 606 -26.17 -6.35 -20.05
CA LEU A 606 -26.37 -7.78 -19.84
C LEU A 606 -26.72 -8.52 -21.14
N GLY A 607 -27.58 -7.94 -22.00
CA GLY A 607 -27.89 -8.53 -23.31
C GLY A 607 -26.64 -8.73 -24.17
N ARG A 608 -25.76 -7.72 -24.22
CA ARG A 608 -24.50 -7.79 -24.97
C ARG A 608 -23.50 -8.80 -24.41
N MET A 609 -23.53 -9.05 -23.09
CA MET A 609 -22.66 -10.06 -22.48
C MET A 609 -23.12 -11.49 -22.81
N VAL A 610 -24.42 -11.71 -23.01
CA VAL A 610 -24.97 -13.02 -23.38
C VAL A 610 -24.65 -13.35 -24.84
N ASP A 611 -24.66 -12.37 -25.75
CA ASP A 611 -24.38 -12.57 -27.18
C ASP A 611 -22.90 -12.88 -27.49
N VAL A 612 -21.98 -12.65 -26.54
CA VAL A 612 -20.53 -12.92 -26.69
C VAL A 612 -20.15 -14.32 -26.18
N GLY A 613 -21.05 -14.99 -25.44
CA GLY A 613 -20.86 -16.34 -24.91
C GLY A 613 -21.52 -17.47 -25.72
N ALA A 614 -22.09 -17.15 -26.90
CA ALA A 614 -22.76 -18.10 -27.79
C ALA A 614 -21.86 -18.59 -28.94
#